data_AF-A0A840XWE6-F1
#
_entry.id   AF-A0A840XWE6-F1
#
_cell.length_a   1.000
_cell.length_b   1.000
_cell.length_c   1.000
_cell.angle_alpha   90.00
_cell.angle_beta   90.00
_cell.angle_gamma   90.00
#
_symmetry.space_group_name_H-M   'P 1'
#
loop_
_entity.id
_entity.type
_entity.pdbx_description
1 polymer ?
#
loop_
_entity_poly.entity_id
_entity_poly.type
_entity_poly.pdbx_seq_one_letter_code
_entity_poly.pdbx_strand_id
1 'polypeptide(L)'
;MALPLIAIAASLVPDLLRLIAGDRAGAVAEAAAEAVRQAAGTDEPAKARAALEADPERMGALRIRLAEIALEGARVSAEREAGQRAAELDALRAALSDTQSARASMAEMLRGGSRLAWGPATVSSLVVIGFFAVLILLVTMPGGTGSLDPQVASVINITVGSLGAAFAAVVNFWIGSSQSSRDKDAIVGRLQEVQARHVQEAMTTLRETAPVPLRPVSVLSLPRVAEDRFDACLDEVLKAEGGFVNHPADPGGATKMGITRRTLSEFRETEVTDEDVRALTRAEAREIYRARYWTPMRCAELPAGIDLMVFDFGVNAGPGRSVRLLQRCAGVAADGSIGPVTLAAVRACRAPDLIARLAEGRLSYYRGLEGFAHFGRGWTRRVDGARQAALAMASEAPPLSLAA
;
A
#
# COMPACT_ATOMS: atom_id res chain seq x y z
N MET A 1 0.22 -15.12 42.06
CA MET A 1 -1.02 -14.62 42.72
C MET A 1 -1.69 -13.43 41.99
N ALA A 2 -1.25 -12.98 40.81
CA ALA A 2 -1.78 -11.76 40.15
C ALA A 2 -3.02 -11.97 39.25
N LEU A 3 -3.28 -13.20 38.78
CA LEU A 3 -4.40 -13.55 37.89
C LEU A 3 -5.80 -13.02 38.28
N PRO A 4 -6.22 -13.07 39.55
CA PRO A 4 -7.57 -12.61 39.91
C PRO A 4 -7.73 -11.08 39.87
N LEU A 5 -6.65 -10.31 40.08
CA LEU A 5 -6.68 -8.85 39.96
C LEU A 5 -6.63 -8.39 38.49
N ILE A 6 -5.98 -9.18 37.63
CA ILE A 6 -5.98 -8.97 36.18
C ILE A 6 -7.40 -9.09 35.61
N ALA A 7 -8.22 -10.02 36.13
CA ALA A 7 -9.61 -10.14 35.72
C ALA A 7 -10.44 -8.89 36.09
N ILE A 8 -10.15 -8.24 37.22
CA ILE A 8 -10.79 -6.98 37.60
C ILE A 8 -10.37 -5.86 36.64
N ALA A 9 -9.06 -5.74 36.36
CA ALA A 9 -8.55 -4.77 35.38
C ALA A 9 -9.15 -4.94 33.98
N ALA A 10 -9.22 -6.17 33.49
CA ALA A 10 -9.80 -6.53 32.20
C ALA A 10 -11.31 -6.22 32.12
N SER A 11 -12.03 -6.34 33.24
CA SER A 11 -13.46 -5.97 33.29
C SER A 11 -13.70 -4.46 33.20
N LEU A 12 -12.71 -3.65 33.62
CA LEU A 12 -12.77 -2.19 33.59
C LEU A 12 -12.29 -1.62 32.25
N VAL A 13 -11.28 -2.24 31.64
CA VAL A 13 -10.71 -1.87 30.34
C VAL A 13 -10.52 -3.16 29.50
N PRO A 14 -11.50 -3.51 28.65
CA PRO A 14 -11.48 -4.75 27.87
C PRO A 14 -10.28 -4.88 26.92
N ASP A 15 -9.74 -3.78 26.43
CA ASP A 15 -8.58 -3.76 25.52
C ASP A 15 -7.31 -4.37 26.14
N LEU A 16 -7.21 -4.40 27.48
CA LEU A 16 -6.13 -5.10 28.19
C LEU A 16 -6.12 -6.60 27.88
N LEU A 17 -7.27 -7.23 27.61
CA LEU A 17 -7.33 -8.68 27.31
C LEU A 17 -6.54 -9.04 26.05
N ARG A 18 -6.62 -8.19 25.01
CA ARG A 18 -5.88 -8.41 23.75
C ARG A 18 -4.39 -8.27 23.95
N LEU A 19 -3.96 -7.30 24.76
CA LEU A 19 -2.55 -7.05 25.06
C LEU A 19 -1.95 -8.11 25.98
N ILE A 20 -2.75 -8.64 26.90
CA ILE A 20 -2.35 -9.69 27.84
C ILE A 20 -2.32 -11.08 27.17
N ALA A 21 -3.00 -11.27 26.04
CA ALA A 21 -2.96 -12.52 25.28
C ALA A 21 -1.73 -12.63 24.33
N GLY A 22 -0.97 -11.55 24.13
CA GLY A 22 0.20 -11.52 23.23
C GLY A 22 1.54 -11.76 23.93
N ASP A 23 2.64 -11.70 23.17
CA ASP A 23 4.00 -12.03 23.63
C ASP A 23 4.54 -11.20 24.82
N ARG A 24 3.86 -10.11 25.20
CA ARG A 24 4.15 -9.29 26.39
C ARG A 24 3.11 -9.43 27.52
N ALA A 25 2.35 -10.52 27.50
CA ALA A 25 1.38 -10.91 28.52
C ALA A 25 1.84 -10.56 29.95
N GLY A 26 3.08 -10.91 30.28
CA GLY A 26 3.66 -10.72 31.62
C GLY A 26 3.72 -9.26 32.09
N ALA A 27 4.33 -8.37 31.30
CA ALA A 27 4.61 -7.00 31.75
C ALA A 27 3.36 -6.13 31.86
N VAL A 28 2.44 -6.26 30.88
CA VAL A 28 1.17 -5.50 30.89
C VAL A 28 0.23 -6.05 31.97
N ALA A 29 0.18 -7.37 32.15
CA ALA A 29 -0.64 -7.98 33.19
C ALA A 29 -0.12 -7.66 34.60
N GLU A 30 1.20 -7.60 34.79
CA GLU A 30 1.82 -7.24 36.07
C GLU A 30 1.57 -5.77 36.43
N ALA A 31 1.73 -4.86 35.47
CA ALA A 31 1.41 -3.44 35.65
C ALA A 31 -0.08 -3.20 35.94
N ALA A 32 -0.97 -3.93 35.25
CA ALA A 32 -2.41 -3.85 35.49
C ALA A 32 -2.80 -4.41 36.86
N ALA A 33 -2.21 -5.53 37.29
CA ALA A 33 -2.44 -6.11 38.60
C ALA A 33 -1.97 -5.18 39.73
N GLU A 34 -0.82 -4.52 39.55
CA GLU A 34 -0.27 -3.56 40.50
C GLU A 34 -1.15 -2.31 40.61
N ALA A 35 -1.64 -1.77 39.50
CA ALA A 35 -2.57 -0.64 39.51
C ALA A 35 -3.85 -0.97 40.31
N VAL A 36 -4.39 -2.18 40.15
CA VAL A 36 -5.56 -2.63 40.92
C VAL A 36 -5.23 -2.76 42.41
N ARG A 37 -4.06 -3.32 42.78
CA ARG A 37 -3.63 -3.40 44.19
C ARG A 37 -3.53 -2.03 44.84
N GLN A 38 -2.92 -1.07 44.17
CA GLN A 38 -2.73 0.28 44.69
C GLN A 38 -4.05 1.03 44.89
N ALA A 39 -5.01 0.85 43.98
CA ALA A 39 -6.32 1.47 44.09
C ALA A 39 -7.23 0.79 45.14
N ALA A 40 -7.13 -0.53 45.26
CA ALA A 40 -7.96 -1.32 46.17
C ALA A 40 -7.39 -1.45 47.59
N GLY A 41 -6.08 -1.28 47.78
CA GLY A 41 -5.38 -1.45 49.06
C GLY A 41 -5.38 -2.89 49.57
N THR A 42 -5.71 -3.88 48.73
CA THR A 42 -5.81 -5.29 49.11
C THR A 42 -5.49 -6.21 47.93
N ASP A 43 -4.91 -7.37 48.24
CA ASP A 43 -4.63 -8.43 47.29
C ASP A 43 -5.80 -9.39 47.11
N GLU A 44 -6.82 -9.29 47.96
CA GLU A 44 -8.02 -10.14 47.87
C GLU A 44 -9.01 -9.58 46.83
N PRO A 45 -9.35 -10.33 45.78
CA PRO A 45 -10.15 -9.84 44.66
C PRO A 45 -11.59 -9.47 45.04
N ALA A 46 -12.21 -10.20 45.97
CA ALA A 46 -13.56 -9.90 46.44
C ALA A 46 -13.60 -8.59 47.26
N LYS A 47 -12.62 -8.39 48.15
CA LYS A 47 -12.47 -7.15 48.92
C LYS A 47 -12.06 -5.98 48.04
N ALA A 48 -11.21 -6.22 47.03
CA ALA A 48 -10.81 -5.20 46.07
C ALA A 48 -11.99 -4.65 45.28
N ARG A 49 -12.89 -5.53 44.82
CA ARG A 49 -14.09 -5.12 44.08
C ARG A 49 -15.04 -4.30 44.95
N ALA A 50 -15.31 -4.77 46.17
CA ALA A 50 -16.15 -4.05 47.13
C ALA A 50 -15.56 -2.67 47.51
N ALA A 51 -14.23 -2.58 47.69
CA ALA A 51 -13.56 -1.33 48.02
C ALA A 51 -13.59 -0.31 46.87
N LEU A 52 -13.47 -0.79 45.62
CA LEU A 52 -13.57 0.06 44.43
C LEU A 52 -15.00 0.50 44.16
N GLU A 53 -16.00 -0.34 44.41
CA GLU A 53 -17.43 0.00 44.28
C GLU A 53 -17.89 1.01 45.34
N ALA A 54 -17.29 1.00 46.52
CA ALA A 54 -17.61 1.94 47.61
C ALA A 54 -17.07 3.36 47.37
N ASP A 55 -16.07 3.54 46.50
CA ASP A 55 -15.43 4.83 46.21
C ASP A 55 -15.35 5.09 44.69
N PRO A 56 -16.33 5.81 44.12
CA PRO A 56 -16.37 6.13 42.69
C PRO A 56 -15.16 6.93 42.19
N GLU A 57 -14.51 7.75 43.04
CA GLU A 57 -13.33 8.52 42.63
C GLU A 57 -12.11 7.61 42.44
N ARG A 58 -11.91 6.65 43.35
CA ARG A 58 -10.84 5.64 43.19
C ARG A 58 -11.05 4.78 41.95
N MET A 59 -12.30 4.41 41.65
CA MET A 59 -12.62 3.64 40.45
C MET A 59 -12.35 4.45 39.17
N GLY A 60 -12.67 5.75 39.16
CA GLY A 60 -12.36 6.66 38.06
C GLY A 60 -10.85 6.79 37.81
N ALA A 61 -10.08 7.02 38.88
CA ALA A 61 -8.61 7.10 38.81
C ALA A 61 -7.98 5.79 38.32
N LEU A 62 -8.48 4.64 38.80
CA LEU A 62 -8.02 3.32 38.35
C LEU A 62 -8.30 3.09 36.87
N ARG A 63 -9.49 3.49 36.38
CA ARG A 63 -9.83 3.38 34.94
C ARG A 63 -8.88 4.18 34.06
N ILE A 64 -8.57 5.41 34.44
CA ILE A 64 -7.62 6.26 33.70
C ILE A 64 -6.24 5.60 33.69
N ARG A 65 -5.77 5.11 34.85
CA ARG A 65 -4.46 4.46 34.94
C ARG A 65 -4.37 3.17 34.12
N LEU A 66 -5.42 2.36 34.12
CA LEU A 66 -5.49 1.14 33.31
C LEU A 66 -5.55 1.44 31.80
N ALA A 67 -6.23 2.53 31.41
CA ALA A 67 -6.25 3.00 30.03
C ALA A 67 -4.88 3.49 29.55
N GLU A 68 -4.12 4.19 30.40
CA GLU A 68 -2.72 4.57 30.11
C GLU A 68 -1.83 3.34 29.90
N ILE A 69 -1.95 2.33 30.76
CA ILE A 69 -1.20 1.07 30.65
C ILE A 69 -1.56 0.34 29.35
N ALA A 70 -2.85 0.30 28.97
CA ALA A 70 -3.30 -0.28 27.72
C ALA A 70 -2.76 0.47 26.50
N LEU A 71 -2.78 1.80 26.53
CA LEU A 71 -2.27 2.64 25.45
C LEU A 71 -0.76 2.46 25.24
N GLU A 72 0.02 2.43 26.32
CA GLU A 72 1.47 2.20 26.25
C GLU A 72 1.78 0.78 25.72
N GLY A 73 1.03 -0.22 26.20
CA GLY A 73 1.14 -1.58 25.68
C GLY A 73 0.87 -1.68 24.18
N ALA A 74 -0.19 -1.03 23.70
CA ALA A 74 -0.58 -1.00 22.29
C ALA A 74 0.42 -0.23 21.41
N ARG A 75 1.00 0.86 21.93
CA ARG A 75 2.02 1.64 21.21
C ARG A 75 3.26 0.79 20.95
N VAL A 76 3.76 0.10 21.97
CA VAL A 76 4.99 -0.70 21.84
C VAL A 76 4.78 -1.93 20.97
N SER A 77 3.60 -2.55 20.98
CA SER A 77 3.29 -3.65 20.04
C SER A 77 3.25 -3.14 18.60
N ALA A 78 2.59 -1.99 18.36
CA ALA A 78 2.50 -1.40 17.04
C ALA A 78 3.87 -0.99 16.46
N GLU A 79 4.75 -0.40 17.28
CA GLU A 79 6.11 -0.01 16.87
C GLU A 79 6.96 -1.23 16.47
N ARG A 80 6.79 -2.37 17.17
CA ARG A 80 7.52 -3.61 16.84
C ARG A 80 7.00 -4.29 15.59
N GLU A 81 5.69 -4.41 15.44
CA GLU A 81 5.10 -4.93 14.21
C GLU A 81 5.49 -4.07 13.01
N ALA A 82 5.56 -2.74 13.18
CA ALA A 82 6.06 -1.85 12.14
C ALA A 82 7.55 -2.10 11.86
N GLY A 83 8.37 -2.31 12.89
CA GLY A 83 9.79 -2.64 12.74
C GLY A 83 10.03 -3.98 12.03
N GLN A 84 9.26 -5.02 12.37
CA GLN A 84 9.33 -6.33 11.71
C GLN A 84 8.93 -6.23 10.24
N ARG A 85 7.82 -5.54 9.95
CA ARG A 85 7.39 -5.28 8.56
C ARG A 85 8.42 -4.48 7.78
N ALA A 86 9.07 -3.50 8.41
CA ALA A 86 10.14 -2.73 7.78
C ALA A 86 11.35 -3.62 7.45
N ALA A 87 11.79 -4.46 8.39
CA ALA A 87 12.91 -5.39 8.18
C ALA A 87 12.62 -6.41 7.06
N GLU A 88 11.39 -6.93 7.01
CA GLU A 88 10.96 -7.85 5.95
C GLU A 88 10.94 -7.16 4.57
N LEU A 89 10.42 -5.93 4.50
CA LEU A 89 10.41 -5.13 3.27
C LEU A 89 11.83 -4.79 2.80
N ASP A 90 12.75 -4.50 3.72
CA ASP A 90 14.13 -4.21 3.38
C ASP A 90 14.90 -5.46 2.92
N ALA A 91 14.64 -6.62 3.54
CA ALA A 91 15.18 -7.90 3.06
C ALA A 91 14.68 -8.24 1.65
N LEU A 92 13.39 -8.03 1.37
CA LEU A 92 12.80 -8.22 0.05
C LEU A 92 13.38 -7.23 -0.98
N ARG A 93 13.58 -5.96 -0.61
CA ARG A 93 14.20 -4.95 -1.47
C ARG A 93 15.64 -5.30 -1.80
N ALA A 94 16.43 -5.75 -0.83
CA ALA A 94 17.81 -6.19 -1.04
C ALA A 94 17.86 -7.34 -2.05
N ALA A 95 17.02 -8.38 -1.87
CA ALA A 95 16.95 -9.51 -2.79
C ALA A 95 16.54 -9.11 -4.23
N LEU A 96 15.60 -8.17 -4.36
CA LEU A 96 15.18 -7.64 -5.66
C LEU A 96 16.28 -6.80 -6.32
N SER A 97 16.98 -5.96 -5.54
CA SER A 97 18.08 -5.12 -6.01
C SER A 97 19.25 -5.95 -6.52
N ASP A 98 19.65 -7.00 -5.80
CA ASP A 98 20.74 -7.91 -6.20
C ASP A 98 20.41 -8.63 -7.53
N THR A 99 19.15 -9.03 -7.70
CA THR A 99 18.71 -9.67 -8.95
C THR A 99 18.70 -8.67 -10.12
N GLN A 100 18.32 -7.41 -9.87
CA GLN A 100 18.33 -6.35 -10.89
C GLN A 100 19.74 -5.91 -11.28
N SER A 101 20.66 -5.79 -10.32
CA SER A 101 22.05 -5.39 -10.57
C SER A 101 22.80 -6.44 -11.39
N ALA A 102 22.60 -7.73 -11.11
CA ALA A 102 23.16 -8.84 -11.88
C ALA A 102 22.65 -8.87 -13.34
N ARG A 103 21.41 -8.46 -13.60
CA ARG A 103 20.83 -8.37 -14.96
C ARG A 103 21.29 -7.10 -15.69
N ALA A 104 21.43 -5.98 -14.98
CA ALA A 104 21.92 -4.73 -15.55
C ALA A 104 23.38 -4.85 -16.00
N SER A 105 24.23 -5.48 -15.17
CA SER A 105 25.62 -5.76 -15.54
C SER A 105 25.73 -6.70 -16.74
N MET A 106 24.85 -7.71 -16.85
CA MET A 106 24.75 -8.57 -18.04
C MET A 106 24.38 -7.77 -19.30
N ALA A 107 23.37 -6.89 -19.22
CA ALA A 107 22.92 -6.06 -20.34
C ALA A 107 24.01 -5.09 -20.81
N GLU A 108 24.81 -4.55 -19.89
CA GLU A 108 25.95 -3.69 -20.19
C GLU A 108 27.10 -4.46 -20.87
N MET A 109 27.42 -5.67 -20.38
CA MET A 109 28.45 -6.53 -21.00
C MET A 109 28.07 -7.03 -22.40
N LEU A 110 26.77 -7.29 -22.66
CA LEU A 110 26.27 -7.68 -23.98
C LEU A 110 26.42 -6.55 -25.01
N ARG A 111 26.24 -5.28 -24.60
CA ARG A 111 26.47 -4.11 -25.46
C ARG A 111 27.96 -3.91 -25.78
N GLY A 112 28.85 -4.31 -24.87
CA GLY A 112 30.31 -4.23 -25.06
C GLY A 112 30.92 -5.37 -25.88
N GLY A 113 30.14 -6.34 -26.36
CA GLY A 113 30.65 -7.46 -27.17
C GLY A 113 31.53 -8.47 -26.43
N SER A 114 31.54 -8.44 -25.09
CA SER A 114 32.39 -9.30 -24.28
C SER A 114 31.88 -10.75 -24.23
N ARG A 115 32.78 -11.73 -24.42
CA ARG A 115 32.45 -13.17 -24.31
C ARG A 115 32.02 -13.58 -22.89
N LEU A 116 32.35 -12.80 -21.86
CA LEU A 116 31.91 -13.03 -20.48
C LEU A 116 30.40 -12.79 -20.28
N ALA A 117 29.75 -12.05 -21.17
CA ALA A 117 28.33 -11.71 -21.08
C ALA A 117 27.40 -12.94 -21.20
N TRP A 118 27.92 -14.05 -21.75
CA TRP A 118 27.20 -15.32 -21.84
C TRP A 118 27.21 -16.13 -20.53
N GLY A 119 28.02 -15.74 -19.54
CA GLY A 119 28.19 -16.47 -18.28
C GLY A 119 26.87 -16.91 -17.62
N PRO A 120 25.92 -15.99 -17.35
CA PRO A 120 24.64 -16.36 -16.74
C PRO A 120 23.81 -17.32 -17.59
N ALA A 121 23.79 -17.15 -18.91
CA ALA A 121 23.09 -18.05 -19.83
C ALA A 121 23.75 -19.43 -19.87
N THR A 122 25.09 -19.50 -19.93
CA THR A 122 25.84 -20.75 -19.92
C THR A 122 25.63 -21.52 -18.61
N VAL A 123 25.74 -20.84 -17.46
CA VAL A 123 25.49 -21.46 -16.14
C VAL A 123 24.03 -21.93 -16.02
N SER A 124 23.07 -21.11 -16.47
CA SER A 124 21.64 -21.49 -16.49
C SER A 124 21.40 -22.73 -17.35
N SER A 125 21.96 -22.78 -18.55
CA SER A 125 21.85 -23.93 -19.45
C SER A 125 22.46 -25.19 -18.84
N LEU A 126 23.63 -25.09 -18.18
CA LEU A 126 24.25 -26.22 -17.50
C LEU A 126 23.38 -26.77 -16.36
N VAL A 127 22.78 -25.91 -15.56
CA VAL A 127 21.89 -26.31 -14.46
C VAL A 127 20.63 -26.98 -15.00
N VAL A 128 20.00 -26.42 -16.04
CA VAL A 128 18.79 -26.99 -16.66
C VAL A 128 19.08 -28.33 -17.32
N ILE A 129 20.15 -28.42 -18.13
CA ILE A 129 20.55 -29.68 -18.79
C ILE A 129 20.91 -30.73 -17.74
N GLY A 130 21.67 -30.36 -16.70
CA GLY A 130 22.03 -31.24 -15.59
C GLY A 130 20.80 -31.75 -14.82
N PHE A 131 19.83 -30.87 -14.54
CA PHE A 131 18.57 -31.24 -13.89
C PHE A 131 17.81 -32.31 -14.67
N PHE A 132 17.59 -32.08 -15.98
CA PHE A 132 16.89 -33.06 -16.81
C PHE A 132 17.69 -34.34 -17.03
N ALA A 133 19.02 -34.27 -17.15
CA ALA A 133 19.86 -35.46 -17.28
C ALA A 133 19.78 -36.36 -16.04
N VAL A 134 19.84 -35.78 -14.84
CA VAL A 134 19.69 -36.53 -13.57
C VAL A 134 18.28 -37.07 -13.41
N LEU A 135 17.26 -36.31 -13.79
CA LEU A 135 15.87 -36.75 -13.74
C LEU A 135 15.59 -37.91 -14.71
N ILE A 136 16.11 -37.81 -15.94
CA ILE A 136 16.04 -38.90 -16.93
C ILE A 136 16.78 -40.13 -16.43
N LEU A 137 18.01 -39.97 -15.91
CA LEU A 137 18.79 -41.08 -15.34
C LEU A 137 18.04 -41.81 -14.22
N LEU A 138 17.38 -41.07 -13.33
CA LEU A 138 16.58 -41.64 -12.24
C LEU A 138 15.34 -42.37 -12.76
N VAL A 139 14.67 -41.83 -13.78
CA VAL A 139 13.47 -42.44 -14.37
C VAL A 139 13.81 -43.68 -15.21
N THR A 140 14.97 -43.70 -15.88
CA THR A 140 15.41 -44.81 -16.74
C THR A 140 16.23 -45.87 -16.02
N MET A 141 16.52 -45.70 -14.71
CA MET A 141 17.29 -46.67 -13.94
C MET A 141 16.51 -47.99 -13.78
N PRO A 142 17.06 -49.14 -14.24
CA PRO A 142 16.40 -50.43 -14.09
C PRO A 142 16.35 -50.82 -12.61
N GLY A 143 15.15 -50.97 -12.05
CA GLY A 143 14.92 -51.38 -10.66
C GLY A 143 14.35 -50.29 -9.73
N GLY A 144 14.27 -49.03 -10.18
CA GLY A 144 13.76 -47.91 -9.39
C GLY A 144 14.59 -47.61 -8.14
N THR A 145 14.28 -46.53 -7.42
CA THR A 145 15.00 -46.15 -6.18
C THR A 145 14.74 -47.11 -5.00
N GLY A 146 13.89 -48.12 -5.18
CA GLY A 146 13.47 -49.05 -4.14
C GLY A 146 14.46 -50.19 -3.86
N SER A 147 15.45 -50.43 -4.73
CA SER A 147 16.49 -51.47 -4.55
C SER A 147 17.84 -50.91 -4.08
N LEU A 148 17.93 -49.60 -3.86
CA LEU A 148 19.16 -48.91 -3.46
C LEU A 148 19.33 -48.92 -1.93
N ASP A 149 20.59 -49.00 -1.49
CA ASP A 149 20.97 -48.81 -0.09
C ASP A 149 20.39 -47.49 0.45
N PRO A 150 19.74 -47.46 1.63
CA PRO A 150 19.20 -46.25 2.25
C PRO A 150 20.14 -45.04 2.27
N GLN A 151 21.45 -45.25 2.39
CA GLN A 151 22.43 -44.16 2.29
C GLN A 151 22.51 -43.57 0.87
N VAL A 152 22.50 -44.42 -0.16
CA VAL A 152 22.52 -44.01 -1.57
C VAL A 152 21.22 -43.31 -1.95
N ALA A 153 20.07 -43.80 -1.46
CA ALA A 153 18.77 -43.15 -1.67
C ALA A 153 18.69 -41.75 -1.03
N SER A 154 19.27 -41.58 0.17
CA SER A 154 19.35 -40.27 0.83
C SER A 154 20.23 -39.28 0.06
N VAL A 155 21.40 -39.72 -0.42
CA VAL A 155 22.31 -38.91 -1.25
C VAL A 155 21.61 -38.49 -2.54
N ILE A 156 20.90 -39.40 -3.19
CA ILE A 156 20.10 -39.09 -4.39
C ILE A 156 19.03 -38.04 -4.07
N ASN A 157 18.26 -38.21 -2.99
CA ASN A 157 17.22 -37.25 -2.61
C ASN A 157 17.77 -35.86 -2.28
N ILE A 158 18.91 -35.78 -1.58
CA ILE A 158 19.59 -34.51 -1.30
C ILE A 158 20.08 -33.86 -2.60
N THR A 159 20.63 -34.66 -3.52
CA THR A 159 21.14 -34.17 -4.81
C THR A 159 20.01 -33.69 -5.72
N VAL A 160 18.89 -34.42 -5.78
CA VAL A 160 17.69 -33.99 -6.51
C VAL A 160 17.09 -32.74 -5.90
N GLY A 161 17.06 -32.63 -4.57
CA GLY A 161 16.59 -31.45 -3.85
C GLY A 161 17.45 -30.21 -4.10
N SER A 162 18.79 -30.34 -4.06
CA SER A 162 19.71 -29.23 -4.33
C SER A 162 19.66 -28.78 -5.79
N LEU A 163 19.54 -29.73 -6.73
CA LEU A 163 19.41 -29.45 -8.15
C LEU A 163 18.05 -28.83 -8.49
N GLY A 164 16.97 -29.25 -7.80
CA GLY A 164 15.65 -28.63 -7.87
C GLY A 164 15.65 -27.18 -7.36
N ALA A 165 16.36 -26.90 -6.27
CA ALA A 165 16.54 -25.54 -5.75
C ALA A 165 17.33 -24.65 -6.73
N ALA A 166 18.41 -25.18 -7.33
CA ALA A 166 19.18 -24.48 -8.36
C ALA A 166 18.34 -24.19 -9.62
N PHE A 167 17.51 -25.16 -10.05
CA PHE A 167 16.58 -24.98 -11.15
C PHE A 167 15.55 -23.88 -10.85
N ALA A 168 14.95 -23.87 -9.65
CA ALA A 168 14.03 -22.83 -9.21
C ALA A 168 14.69 -21.43 -9.19
N ALA A 169 15.96 -21.35 -8.76
CA ALA A 169 16.73 -20.11 -8.79
C ALA A 169 16.96 -19.60 -10.24
N VAL A 170 17.25 -20.50 -11.18
CA VAL A 170 17.39 -20.16 -12.62
C VAL A 170 16.05 -19.69 -13.19
N VAL A 171 14.95 -20.39 -12.90
CA VAL A 171 13.61 -19.98 -13.33
C VAL A 171 13.27 -18.59 -12.78
N ASN A 172 13.55 -18.33 -11.51
CA ASN A 172 13.34 -17.02 -10.90
C ASN A 172 14.26 -15.92 -11.50
N PHE A 173 15.49 -16.26 -11.88
CA PHE A 173 16.41 -15.36 -12.58
C PHE A 173 15.93 -14.96 -13.98
N TRP A 174 15.15 -15.79 -14.68
CA TRP A 174 14.61 -15.45 -16.01
C TRP A 174 13.15 -14.96 -15.99
N ILE A 175 12.30 -15.50 -15.11
CA ILE A 175 10.85 -15.23 -15.05
C ILE A 175 10.48 -14.22 -13.93
N GLY A 176 11.28 -14.12 -12.86
CA GLY A 176 10.91 -13.38 -11.65
C GLY A 176 10.72 -11.87 -11.79
N SER A 177 11.11 -11.25 -12.93
CA SER A 177 10.77 -9.85 -13.20
C SER A 177 9.32 -9.63 -13.60
N SER A 178 8.69 -10.59 -14.27
CA SER A 178 7.29 -10.49 -14.75
C SER A 178 6.27 -11.01 -13.75
N GLN A 179 6.67 -11.91 -12.84
CA GLN A 179 5.82 -12.39 -11.74
C GLN A 179 5.78 -11.43 -10.53
N SER A 180 6.84 -10.65 -10.26
CA SER A 180 6.87 -9.77 -9.09
C SER A 180 5.78 -8.70 -9.06
N SER A 181 5.32 -8.21 -10.22
CA SER A 181 4.14 -7.31 -10.29
C SER A 181 2.87 -8.08 -9.96
N ARG A 182 2.65 -9.24 -10.59
CA ARG A 182 1.46 -10.07 -10.40
C ARG A 182 1.32 -10.61 -8.98
N ASP A 183 2.43 -10.96 -8.34
CA ASP A 183 2.45 -11.44 -6.96
C ASP A 183 2.25 -10.30 -5.97
N LYS A 184 2.78 -9.09 -6.23
CA LYS A 184 2.47 -7.90 -5.43
C LYS A 184 0.99 -7.51 -5.56
N ASP A 185 0.45 -7.53 -6.77
CA ASP A 185 -0.95 -7.20 -7.03
C ASP A 185 -1.90 -8.25 -6.42
N ALA A 186 -1.54 -9.53 -6.47
CA ALA A 186 -2.30 -10.62 -5.86
C ALA A 186 -2.17 -10.65 -4.32
N ILE A 187 -1.02 -10.26 -3.75
CA ILE A 187 -0.84 -10.12 -2.30
C ILE A 187 -1.64 -8.92 -1.78
N VAL A 188 -1.64 -7.79 -2.50
CA VAL A 188 -2.47 -6.62 -2.17
C VAL A 188 -3.96 -6.97 -2.26
N GLY A 189 -4.38 -7.68 -3.30
CA GLY A 189 -5.76 -8.19 -3.42
C GLY A 189 -6.15 -9.14 -2.29
N ARG A 190 -5.28 -10.11 -1.93
CA ARG A 190 -5.54 -11.04 -0.81
C ARG A 190 -5.56 -10.34 0.55
N LEU A 191 -4.71 -9.34 0.77
CA LEU A 191 -4.73 -8.54 2.00
C LEU A 191 -6.02 -7.71 2.11
N GLN A 192 -6.51 -7.16 1.00
CA GLN A 192 -7.79 -6.46 0.95
C GLN A 192 -8.97 -7.41 1.24
N GLU A 193 -8.96 -8.63 0.70
CA GLU A 193 -9.98 -9.64 0.99
C GLU A 193 -9.97 -10.09 2.45
N VAL A 194 -8.79 -10.34 3.03
CA VAL A 194 -8.66 -10.76 4.44
C VAL A 194 -9.08 -9.63 5.39
N GLN A 195 -8.72 -8.37 5.08
CA GLN A 195 -9.20 -7.22 5.84
C GLN A 195 -10.72 -7.06 5.73
N ALA A 196 -11.29 -7.22 4.54
CA ALA A 196 -12.74 -7.15 4.33
C ALA A 196 -13.47 -8.26 5.09
N ARG A 197 -12.94 -9.49 5.11
CA ARG A 197 -13.51 -10.60 5.89
C ARG A 197 -13.42 -10.35 7.39
N HIS A 198 -12.29 -9.90 7.92
CA HIS A 198 -12.17 -9.59 9.35
C HIS A 198 -13.07 -8.43 9.78
N VAL A 199 -13.29 -7.43 8.92
CA VAL A 199 -14.25 -6.34 9.19
C VAL A 199 -15.68 -6.87 9.18
N GLN A 200 -16.03 -7.73 8.21
CA GLN A 200 -17.34 -8.36 8.11
C GLN A 200 -17.62 -9.25 9.34
N GLU A 201 -16.65 -10.08 9.73
CA GLU A 201 -16.72 -10.96 10.89
C GLU A 201 -16.84 -10.15 12.19
N ALA A 202 -16.03 -9.12 12.38
CA ALA A 202 -16.14 -8.22 13.52
C ALA A 202 -17.51 -7.52 13.57
N MET A 203 -18.05 -7.09 12.42
CA MET A 203 -19.39 -6.49 12.34
C MET A 203 -20.50 -7.51 12.65
N THR A 204 -20.36 -8.77 12.24
CA THR A 204 -21.32 -9.83 12.59
C THR A 204 -21.25 -10.20 14.08
N THR A 205 -20.05 -10.32 14.65
CA THR A 205 -19.88 -10.62 16.07
C THR A 205 -20.42 -9.48 16.95
N LEU A 206 -20.19 -8.22 16.56
CA LEU A 206 -20.77 -7.05 17.24
C LEU A 206 -22.30 -7.00 17.14
N ARG A 207 -22.87 -7.50 16.04
CA ARG A 207 -24.33 -7.57 15.84
C ARG A 207 -24.99 -8.68 16.66
N GLU A 208 -24.30 -9.80 16.86
CA GLU A 208 -24.81 -10.96 17.60
C GLU A 208 -24.62 -10.84 19.13
N THR A 209 -23.63 -10.07 19.58
CA THR A 209 -23.31 -9.91 21.02
C THR A 209 -23.94 -8.66 21.66
N ALA A 210 -24.71 -7.87 20.92
CA ALA A 210 -25.34 -6.66 21.44
C ALA A 210 -26.55 -7.00 22.36
N PRO A 211 -26.61 -6.49 23.60
CA PRO A 211 -27.63 -6.85 24.60
C PRO A 211 -29.04 -6.27 24.36
N VAL A 212 -29.24 -5.54 23.26
CA VAL A 212 -30.54 -4.96 22.87
C VAL A 212 -30.69 -5.13 21.36
N PRO A 213 -31.85 -5.59 20.84
CA PRO A 213 -32.10 -5.62 19.41
C PRO A 213 -32.11 -4.19 18.89
N LEU A 214 -31.00 -3.76 18.31
CA LEU A 214 -30.90 -2.48 17.62
C LEU A 214 -31.92 -2.52 16.49
N ARG A 215 -32.94 -1.65 16.57
CA ARG A 215 -33.83 -1.39 15.44
C ARG A 215 -32.94 -1.15 14.21
N PRO A 216 -33.31 -1.67 13.02
CA PRO A 216 -32.62 -1.28 11.81
C PRO A 216 -32.76 0.23 11.74
N VAL A 217 -31.67 0.95 12.03
CA VAL A 217 -31.45 2.23 11.40
C VAL A 217 -31.56 1.86 9.94
N SER A 218 -32.64 2.29 9.30
CA SER A 218 -32.70 2.33 7.86
C SER A 218 -31.41 3.03 7.50
N VAL A 219 -30.45 2.27 6.97
CA VAL A 219 -29.28 2.82 6.31
C VAL A 219 -29.88 3.51 5.10
N LEU A 220 -30.40 4.70 5.37
CA LEU A 220 -30.69 5.77 4.45
C LEU A 220 -29.43 5.82 3.62
N SER A 221 -29.54 5.18 2.46
CA SER A 221 -28.62 5.16 1.34
C SER A 221 -27.19 5.47 1.76
N LEU A 222 -26.33 4.46 1.84
CA LEU A 222 -24.88 4.67 1.71
C LEU A 222 -24.69 5.80 0.71
N PRO A 223 -24.00 6.90 1.06
CA PRO A 223 -23.91 8.05 0.17
C PRO A 223 -23.50 7.49 -1.17
N ARG A 224 -24.37 7.72 -2.17
CA ARG A 224 -24.18 7.33 -3.56
C ARG A 224 -22.69 7.54 -3.83
N VAL A 225 -21.96 6.47 -4.16
CA VAL A 225 -20.52 6.51 -4.49
C VAL A 225 -20.29 7.86 -5.15
N ALA A 226 -19.51 8.74 -4.52
CA ALA A 226 -19.33 10.10 -5.00
C ALA A 226 -19.14 9.98 -6.51
N GLU A 227 -20.10 10.49 -7.30
CA GLU A 227 -20.20 10.12 -8.71
C GLU A 227 -18.82 10.26 -9.33
N ASP A 228 -18.34 9.21 -9.97
CA ASP A 228 -16.96 9.13 -10.42
C ASP A 228 -16.70 10.29 -11.41
N ARG A 229 -16.10 11.37 -10.90
CA ARG A 229 -15.88 12.64 -11.61
C ARG A 229 -14.69 12.58 -12.56
N PHE A 230 -14.23 11.37 -12.88
CA PHE A 230 -13.10 11.15 -13.77
C PHE A 230 -13.24 11.92 -15.08
N ASP A 231 -14.42 11.90 -15.68
CA ASP A 231 -14.63 12.50 -17.00
C ASP A 231 -14.54 14.02 -16.96
N ALA A 232 -15.15 14.63 -15.94
CA ALA A 232 -15.05 16.06 -15.70
C ALA A 232 -13.59 16.47 -15.42
N CYS A 233 -12.87 15.69 -14.61
CA CYS A 233 -11.47 15.97 -14.30
C CYS A 233 -10.55 15.75 -15.51
N LEU A 234 -10.80 14.70 -16.30
CA LEU A 234 -10.05 14.38 -17.52
C LEU A 234 -10.23 15.48 -18.56
N ASP A 235 -11.43 16.01 -18.71
CA ASP A 235 -11.70 17.11 -19.62
C ASP A 235 -10.93 18.38 -19.22
N GLU A 236 -10.83 18.68 -17.92
CA GLU A 236 -9.99 19.80 -17.44
C GLU A 236 -8.49 19.56 -17.67
N VAL A 237 -8.00 18.34 -17.42
CA VAL A 237 -6.59 18.00 -17.66
C VAL A 237 -6.25 18.07 -19.16
N LEU A 238 -7.14 17.60 -20.03
CA LEU A 238 -6.93 17.58 -21.48
C LEU A 238 -7.14 18.96 -22.13
N LYS A 239 -7.97 19.84 -21.56
CA LYS A 239 -8.08 21.25 -22.00
C LYS A 239 -6.73 21.96 -22.01
N ALA A 240 -5.83 21.60 -21.09
CA ALA A 240 -4.49 22.17 -21.00
C ALA A 240 -3.48 21.61 -22.04
N GLU A 241 -3.79 20.50 -22.72
CA GLU A 241 -2.83 19.73 -23.55
C GLU A 241 -3.35 19.37 -24.96
N GLY A 242 -4.43 20.01 -25.42
CA GLY A 242 -5.20 19.62 -26.62
C GLY A 242 -4.55 19.80 -28.00
N GLY A 243 -3.22 19.71 -28.13
CA GLY A 243 -2.52 19.74 -29.42
C GLY A 243 -1.49 18.60 -29.55
N PHE A 244 -1.41 17.99 -30.73
CA PHE A 244 -0.28 17.11 -31.08
C PHE A 244 0.99 17.96 -31.15
N VAL A 245 1.95 17.70 -30.26
CA VAL A 245 3.26 18.35 -30.28
C VAL A 245 4.28 17.29 -30.69
N ASN A 246 4.85 17.45 -31.88
CA ASN A 246 5.99 16.66 -32.34
C ASN A 246 7.19 17.59 -32.43
N HIS A 247 7.93 17.75 -31.33
CA HIS A 247 9.15 18.56 -31.34
C HIS A 247 10.36 17.64 -31.60
N PRO A 248 11.12 17.84 -32.70
CA PRO A 248 12.24 16.96 -33.07
C PRO A 248 13.46 17.01 -32.11
N ALA A 249 13.36 17.74 -31.00
CA ALA A 249 14.40 17.86 -29.98
C ALA A 249 13.96 17.32 -28.61
N ASP A 250 12.77 16.71 -28.51
CA ASP A 250 12.24 16.22 -27.24
C ASP A 250 12.63 14.74 -27.01
N PRO A 251 13.43 14.41 -25.98
CA PRO A 251 13.84 13.03 -25.69
C PRO A 251 12.68 12.07 -25.34
N GLY A 252 11.44 12.60 -25.20
CA GLY A 252 10.22 11.84 -24.94
C GLY A 252 9.58 11.16 -26.17
N GLY A 253 9.96 11.54 -27.40
CA GLY A 253 9.39 11.00 -28.64
C GLY A 253 7.96 11.47 -28.94
N ALA A 254 7.31 10.88 -29.96
CA ALA A 254 5.95 11.23 -30.36
C ALA A 254 4.99 11.19 -29.14
N THR A 255 4.23 12.27 -28.96
CA THR A 255 3.29 12.46 -27.84
C THR A 255 1.96 13.00 -28.35
N LYS A 256 0.86 12.36 -27.96
CA LYS A 256 -0.51 12.82 -28.27
C LYS A 256 -1.33 12.77 -26.99
N MET A 257 -2.03 13.86 -26.65
CA MET A 257 -2.82 13.96 -25.40
C MET A 257 -1.99 13.61 -24.15
N GLY A 258 -0.76 14.13 -24.06
CA GLY A 258 0.15 13.86 -22.93
C GLY A 258 0.70 12.44 -22.83
N ILE A 259 0.31 11.53 -23.72
CA ILE A 259 0.72 10.12 -23.72
C ILE A 259 1.90 9.93 -24.68
N THR A 260 3.04 9.53 -24.10
CA THR A 260 4.27 9.23 -24.83
C THR A 260 4.23 7.83 -25.46
N ARG A 261 5.06 7.60 -26.49
CA ARG A 261 5.27 6.27 -27.09
C ARG A 261 5.56 5.19 -26.05
N ARG A 262 6.40 5.50 -25.05
CA ARG A 262 6.72 4.59 -23.95
C ARG A 262 5.48 4.21 -23.15
N THR A 263 4.66 5.21 -22.78
CA THR A 263 3.43 4.98 -22.01
C THR A 263 2.43 4.16 -22.80
N LEU A 264 2.30 4.42 -24.11
CA LEU A 264 1.40 3.67 -24.96
C LEU A 264 1.90 2.22 -25.16
N SER A 265 3.21 2.02 -25.30
CA SER A 265 3.83 0.69 -25.40
C SER A 265 3.63 -0.14 -24.14
N GLU A 266 3.87 0.47 -22.96
CA GLU A 266 3.64 -0.16 -21.66
C GLU A 266 2.18 -0.56 -21.47
N PHE A 267 1.24 0.30 -21.89
CA PHE A 267 -0.19 0.03 -21.75
C PHE A 267 -0.70 -1.05 -22.72
N ARG A 268 -0.23 -1.05 -23.96
CA ARG A 268 -0.62 -2.06 -24.97
C ARG A 268 0.16 -3.36 -24.85
N GLU A 269 1.17 -3.43 -23.98
CA GLU A 269 2.09 -4.56 -23.82
C GLU A 269 2.75 -5.00 -25.14
N THR A 270 2.97 -4.05 -26.06
CA THR A 270 3.59 -4.29 -27.37
C THR A 270 4.48 -3.11 -27.77
N GLU A 271 5.42 -3.32 -28.68
CA GLU A 271 6.12 -2.21 -29.31
C GLU A 271 5.12 -1.39 -30.13
N VAL A 272 5.13 -0.07 -29.92
CA VAL A 272 4.26 0.87 -30.63
C VAL A 272 5.10 1.86 -31.42
N THR A 273 4.62 2.19 -32.60
CA THR A 273 5.26 3.13 -33.53
C THR A 273 4.80 4.57 -33.27
N ASP A 274 5.45 5.53 -33.92
CA ASP A 274 5.01 6.94 -33.84
C ASP A 274 3.65 7.15 -34.54
N GLU A 275 3.33 6.34 -35.57
CA GLU A 275 2.00 6.25 -36.18
C GLU A 275 0.93 5.78 -35.19
N ASP A 276 1.25 4.82 -34.31
CA ASP A 276 0.34 4.36 -33.27
C ASP A 276 -0.01 5.46 -32.27
N VAL A 277 0.99 6.26 -31.87
CA VAL A 277 0.78 7.43 -31.02
C VAL A 277 -0.06 8.48 -31.75
N ARG A 278 0.15 8.67 -33.06
CA ARG A 278 -0.68 9.57 -33.87
C ARG A 278 -2.12 9.06 -33.99
N ALA A 279 -2.33 7.75 -34.06
CA ALA A 279 -3.63 7.09 -34.13
C ALA A 279 -4.37 7.01 -32.77
N LEU A 280 -3.70 7.29 -31.65
CA LEU A 280 -4.27 7.21 -30.30
C LEU A 280 -5.61 7.94 -30.20
N THR A 281 -6.65 7.22 -29.79
CA THR A 281 -8.01 7.76 -29.67
C THR A 281 -8.24 8.36 -28.28
N ARG A 282 -9.19 9.29 -28.16
CA ARG A 282 -9.57 9.86 -26.85
C ARG A 282 -10.12 8.79 -25.90
N ALA A 283 -10.81 7.77 -26.42
CA ALA A 283 -11.31 6.65 -25.64
C ALA A 283 -10.16 5.80 -25.06
N GLU A 284 -9.12 5.53 -25.85
CA GLU A 284 -7.95 4.81 -25.37
C GLU A 284 -7.12 5.64 -24.38
N ALA A 285 -6.94 6.94 -24.65
CA ALA A 285 -6.29 7.85 -23.72
C ALA A 285 -7.01 7.91 -22.38
N ARG A 286 -8.35 7.93 -22.39
CA ARG A 286 -9.19 7.86 -21.19
C ARG A 286 -8.88 6.60 -20.36
N GLU A 287 -8.79 5.43 -20.97
CA GLU A 287 -8.45 4.19 -20.26
C GLU A 287 -7.04 4.24 -19.66
N ILE A 288 -6.06 4.77 -20.41
CA ILE A 288 -4.69 4.98 -19.92
C ILE A 288 -4.67 5.90 -18.71
N TYR A 289 -5.37 7.04 -18.77
CA TYR A 289 -5.44 8.00 -17.66
C TYR A 289 -6.11 7.39 -16.43
N ARG A 290 -7.18 6.62 -16.63
CA ARG A 290 -7.89 5.94 -15.55
C ARG A 290 -6.98 4.91 -14.86
N ALA A 291 -6.35 4.04 -15.65
CA ALA A 291 -5.52 2.95 -15.15
C ALA A 291 -4.22 3.43 -14.49
N ARG A 292 -3.53 4.41 -15.09
CA ARG A 292 -2.19 4.83 -14.62
C ARG A 292 -2.20 5.92 -13.57
N TYR A 293 -3.26 6.72 -13.49
CA TYR A 293 -3.29 7.91 -12.64
C TYR A 293 -4.50 7.91 -11.72
N TRP A 294 -5.73 7.85 -12.25
CA TRP A 294 -6.95 8.00 -11.45
C TRP A 294 -7.13 6.89 -10.41
N THR A 295 -7.08 5.62 -10.84
CA THR A 295 -7.31 4.46 -9.97
C THR A 295 -6.19 4.28 -8.95
N PRO A 296 -4.88 4.31 -9.31
CA PRO A 296 -3.79 4.15 -8.34
C PRO A 296 -3.75 5.24 -7.27
N MET A 297 -4.20 6.45 -7.61
CA MET A 297 -4.32 7.57 -6.65
C MET A 297 -5.68 7.60 -5.94
N ARG A 298 -6.56 6.62 -6.15
CA ARG A 298 -7.91 6.54 -5.56
C ARG A 298 -8.70 7.85 -5.68
N CYS A 299 -8.56 8.53 -6.82
CA CYS A 299 -9.13 9.86 -7.02
C CYS A 299 -10.66 9.88 -6.91
N ALA A 300 -11.35 8.79 -7.29
CA ALA A 300 -12.81 8.66 -7.15
C ALA A 300 -13.31 8.78 -5.69
N GLU A 301 -12.45 8.54 -4.70
CA GLU A 301 -12.82 8.58 -3.28
C GLU A 301 -12.55 9.93 -2.61
N LEU A 302 -11.91 10.85 -3.35
CA LEU A 302 -11.58 12.19 -2.88
C LEU A 302 -12.77 13.15 -3.06
N PRO A 303 -12.89 14.19 -2.21
CA PRO A 303 -13.88 15.25 -2.41
C PRO A 303 -13.70 15.98 -3.73
N ALA A 304 -14.80 16.53 -4.26
CA ALA A 304 -14.80 17.31 -5.49
C ALA A 304 -13.79 18.48 -5.40
N GLY A 305 -13.05 18.70 -6.49
CA GLY A 305 -11.98 19.67 -6.58
C GLY A 305 -10.64 19.18 -6.02
N ILE A 306 -10.65 18.37 -4.95
CA ILE A 306 -9.43 17.72 -4.44
C ILE A 306 -8.97 16.62 -5.40
N ASP A 307 -9.91 15.84 -5.92
CA ASP A 307 -9.70 14.85 -6.98
C ASP A 307 -8.99 15.46 -8.21
N LEU A 308 -9.46 16.60 -8.72
CA LEU A 308 -8.84 17.31 -9.85
C LEU A 308 -7.42 17.76 -9.51
N MET A 309 -7.21 18.40 -8.36
CA MET A 309 -5.88 18.90 -7.96
C MET A 309 -4.84 17.77 -7.85
N VAL A 310 -5.26 16.64 -7.30
CA VAL A 310 -4.40 15.45 -7.15
C VAL A 310 -4.15 14.79 -8.51
N PHE A 311 -5.19 14.68 -9.33
CA PHE A 311 -5.10 14.06 -10.65
C PHE A 311 -4.22 14.86 -11.61
N ASP A 312 -4.47 16.16 -11.81
CA ASP A 312 -3.68 17.01 -12.72
C ASP A 312 -2.21 17.07 -12.28
N PHE A 313 -1.93 17.19 -10.98
CA PHE A 313 -0.54 17.17 -10.52
C PHE A 313 0.12 15.80 -10.69
N GLY A 314 -0.63 14.72 -10.50
CA GLY A 314 -0.16 13.35 -10.71
C GLY A 314 0.20 13.07 -12.17
N VAL A 315 -0.54 13.63 -13.12
CA VAL A 315 -0.22 13.56 -14.56
C VAL A 315 1.10 14.27 -14.87
N ASN A 316 1.30 15.47 -14.31
CA ASN A 316 2.47 16.29 -14.59
C ASN A 316 3.75 15.84 -13.88
N ALA A 317 3.63 15.37 -12.63
CA ALA A 317 4.77 15.14 -11.74
C ALA A 317 4.80 13.73 -11.15
N GLY A 318 3.93 12.83 -11.59
CA GLY A 318 3.88 11.44 -11.17
C GLY A 318 2.94 11.18 -9.98
N PRO A 319 2.24 10.03 -9.96
CA PRO A 319 1.23 9.70 -8.95
C PRO A 319 1.72 9.81 -7.49
N GLY A 320 2.84 9.16 -7.17
CA GLY A 320 3.34 9.12 -5.79
C GLY A 320 3.74 10.50 -5.24
N ARG A 321 4.19 11.41 -6.10
CA ARG A 321 4.52 12.78 -5.68
C ARG A 321 3.26 13.57 -5.36
N SER A 322 2.22 13.40 -6.17
CA SER A 322 0.93 14.04 -5.95
C SER A 322 0.26 13.59 -4.66
N VAL A 323 0.23 12.27 -4.42
CA VAL A 323 -0.33 11.70 -3.18
C VAL A 323 0.44 12.18 -1.95
N ARG A 324 1.78 12.20 -2.00
CA ARG A 324 2.58 12.73 -0.88
C ARG A 324 2.35 14.21 -0.62
N LEU A 325 2.09 15.01 -1.67
CA LEU A 325 1.72 16.41 -1.50
C LEU A 325 0.36 16.54 -0.80
N LEU A 326 -0.64 15.77 -1.24
CA LEU A 326 -1.95 15.71 -0.58
C LEU A 326 -1.83 15.39 0.90
N GLN A 327 -1.05 14.36 1.25
CA GLN A 327 -0.86 13.92 2.63
C GLN A 327 -0.21 15.01 3.50
N ARG A 328 0.84 15.67 3.00
CA ARG A 328 1.45 16.81 3.70
C ARG A 328 0.45 17.95 3.91
N CYS A 329 -0.32 18.29 2.88
CA CYS A 329 -1.34 19.32 2.98
C CYS A 329 -2.50 18.94 3.91
N ALA A 330 -2.84 17.64 4.01
CA ALA A 330 -3.87 17.13 4.93
C ALA A 330 -3.34 16.90 6.36
N GLY A 331 -2.04 17.02 6.60
CA GLY A 331 -1.43 16.86 7.93
C GLY A 331 -1.22 15.42 8.37
N VAL A 332 -1.08 14.48 7.42
CA VAL A 332 -0.82 13.05 7.69
C VAL A 332 0.54 12.63 7.15
N ALA A 333 1.01 11.45 7.58
CA ALA A 333 2.26 10.89 7.08
C ALA A 333 2.25 10.75 5.55
N ALA A 334 3.33 11.20 4.90
CA ALA A 334 3.44 11.24 3.45
C ALA A 334 4.05 9.96 2.86
N ASP A 335 3.35 8.83 3.00
CA ASP A 335 3.78 7.52 2.52
C ASP A 335 3.55 7.30 1.00
N GLY A 336 2.75 8.16 0.36
CA GLY A 336 2.43 8.06 -1.07
C GLY A 336 1.28 7.13 -1.43
N SER A 337 0.54 6.63 -0.43
CA SER A 337 -0.62 5.75 -0.59
C SER A 337 -1.87 6.37 0.05
N ILE A 338 -2.97 6.44 -0.68
CA ILE A 338 -4.24 6.90 -0.10
C ILE A 338 -4.88 5.73 0.65
N GLY A 339 -4.88 5.80 1.98
CA GLY A 339 -5.56 4.86 2.88
C GLY A 339 -6.70 5.52 3.65
N PRO A 340 -7.39 4.78 4.54
CA PRO A 340 -8.48 5.32 5.38
C PRO A 340 -8.08 6.56 6.19
N VAL A 341 -6.84 6.60 6.71
CA VAL A 341 -6.30 7.76 7.46
C VAL A 341 -6.22 9.00 6.58
N THR A 342 -5.66 8.86 5.36
CA THR A 342 -5.58 9.96 4.39
C THR A 342 -6.97 10.45 4.01
N LEU A 343 -7.91 9.54 3.72
CA LEU A 343 -9.29 9.89 3.35
C LEU A 343 -10.02 10.62 4.48
N ALA A 344 -9.87 10.16 5.73
CA ALA A 344 -10.46 10.83 6.89
C ALA A 344 -9.90 12.24 7.09
N ALA A 345 -8.58 12.42 7.00
CA ALA A 345 -7.94 13.72 7.15
C ALA A 345 -8.33 14.70 6.03
N VAL A 346 -8.40 14.21 4.78
CA VAL A 346 -8.85 15.01 3.63
C VAL A 346 -10.30 15.46 3.81
N ARG A 347 -11.19 14.57 4.26
CA ARG A 347 -12.61 14.91 4.51
C ARG A 347 -12.82 15.85 5.69
N ALA A 348 -11.91 15.84 6.67
CA ALA A 348 -11.95 16.78 7.79
C ALA A 348 -11.48 18.20 7.39
N CYS A 349 -10.78 18.35 6.27
CA CYS A 349 -10.35 19.65 5.77
C CYS A 349 -11.50 20.38 5.06
N ARG A 350 -11.55 21.71 5.22
CA ARG A 350 -12.35 22.55 4.32
C ARG A 350 -11.76 22.50 2.92
N ALA A 351 -12.58 22.15 1.94
CA ALA A 351 -12.13 21.95 0.56
C ALA A 351 -11.39 23.18 -0.03
N PRO A 352 -11.88 24.43 0.09
CA PRO A 352 -11.16 25.59 -0.44
C PRO A 352 -9.76 25.77 0.15
N ASP A 353 -9.59 25.50 1.45
CA ASP A 353 -8.32 25.66 2.16
C ASP A 353 -7.33 24.56 1.75
N LEU A 354 -7.81 23.33 1.58
CA LEU A 354 -6.97 22.23 1.08
C LEU A 354 -6.58 22.43 -0.38
N ILE A 355 -7.49 22.91 -1.24
CA ILE A 355 -7.20 23.26 -2.64
C ILE A 355 -6.12 24.36 -2.69
N ALA A 356 -6.23 25.40 -1.87
CA ALA A 356 -5.23 26.47 -1.80
C ALA A 356 -3.85 25.94 -1.37
N ARG A 357 -3.79 25.08 -0.35
CA ARG A 357 -2.54 24.44 0.10
C ARG A 357 -1.92 23.55 -0.98
N LEU A 358 -2.75 22.78 -1.70
CA LEU A 358 -2.29 21.94 -2.82
C LEU A 358 -1.72 22.78 -3.95
N ALA A 359 -2.37 23.91 -4.30
CA ALA A 359 -1.89 24.82 -5.32
C ALA A 359 -0.53 25.44 -4.94
N GLU A 360 -0.38 25.95 -3.71
CA GLU A 360 0.87 26.53 -3.24
C GLU A 360 1.99 25.48 -3.16
N GLY A 361 1.68 24.29 -2.65
CA GLY A 361 2.65 23.21 -2.57
C GLY A 361 3.12 22.72 -3.94
N ARG A 362 2.23 22.70 -4.94
CA ARG A 362 2.59 22.42 -6.33
C ARG A 362 3.45 23.53 -6.94
N LEU A 363 3.11 24.79 -6.70
CA LEU A 363 3.88 25.93 -7.19
C LEU A 363 5.29 25.96 -6.56
N SER A 364 5.39 25.65 -5.28
CA SER A 364 6.66 25.48 -4.56
C SER A 364 7.52 24.37 -5.17
N TYR A 365 6.91 23.25 -5.57
CA TYR A 365 7.62 22.20 -6.30
C TYR A 365 8.17 22.71 -7.64
N TYR A 366 7.37 23.42 -8.42
CA TYR A 366 7.82 23.97 -9.72
C TYR A 366 8.91 25.02 -9.57
N ARG A 367 8.84 25.89 -8.55
CA ARG A 367 9.89 26.88 -8.24
C ARG A 367 11.25 26.24 -7.96
N GLY A 368 11.28 24.99 -7.51
CA GLY A 368 12.51 24.23 -7.28
C GLY A 368 13.11 23.55 -8.52
N LEU A 369 12.47 23.64 -9.69
CA LEU A 369 12.98 23.05 -10.93
C LEU A 369 13.89 24.04 -11.68
N GLU A 370 14.98 23.56 -12.25
CA GLU A 370 15.97 24.37 -13.00
C GLU A 370 15.33 25.18 -14.15
N GLY A 371 14.25 24.67 -14.76
CA GLY A 371 13.53 25.34 -15.84
C GLY A 371 12.56 26.45 -15.42
N PHE A 372 12.39 26.74 -14.13
CA PHE A 372 11.38 27.68 -13.64
C PHE A 372 11.58 29.11 -14.17
N ALA A 373 12.83 29.55 -14.33
CA ALA A 373 13.13 30.88 -14.86
C ALA A 373 12.54 31.13 -16.26
N HIS A 374 12.45 30.07 -17.08
CA HIS A 374 11.96 30.15 -18.45
C HIS A 374 10.48 29.77 -18.56
N PHE A 375 10.06 28.68 -17.91
CA PHE A 375 8.71 28.11 -18.04
C PHE A 375 7.75 28.45 -16.88
N GLY A 376 8.25 29.08 -15.82
CA GLY A 376 7.52 29.30 -14.57
C GLY A 376 6.23 30.09 -14.73
N ARG A 377 6.16 31.04 -15.68
CA ARG A 377 4.92 31.77 -15.99
C ARG A 377 3.82 30.84 -16.51
N GLY A 378 4.18 29.88 -17.37
CA GLY A 378 3.25 28.89 -17.92
C GLY A 378 2.78 27.92 -16.84
N TRP A 379 3.71 27.40 -16.04
CA TRP A 379 3.38 26.51 -14.93
C TRP A 379 2.51 27.19 -13.87
N THR A 380 2.79 28.45 -13.52
CA THR A 380 1.97 29.23 -12.58
C THR A 380 0.55 29.38 -13.10
N ARG A 381 0.38 29.79 -14.37
CA ARG A 381 -0.94 29.90 -15.00
C ARG A 381 -1.70 28.57 -15.00
N ARG A 382 -1.03 27.45 -15.24
CA ARG A 382 -1.65 26.10 -15.19
C ARG A 382 -2.11 25.75 -13.79
N VAL A 383 -1.31 26.04 -12.76
CA VAL A 383 -1.68 25.83 -11.35
C VAL A 383 -2.89 26.67 -10.97
N ASP A 384 -2.90 27.96 -11.36
CA ASP A 384 -4.02 28.86 -11.07
C ASP A 384 -5.31 28.41 -11.79
N GLY A 385 -5.21 27.98 -13.05
CA GLY A 385 -6.35 27.42 -13.79
C GLY A 385 -6.92 26.17 -13.12
N ALA A 386 -6.07 25.21 -12.76
CA ALA A 386 -6.49 24.00 -12.05
C ALA A 386 -7.13 24.32 -10.69
N ARG A 387 -6.56 25.29 -9.94
CA ARG A 387 -7.12 25.76 -8.68
C ARG A 387 -8.51 26.36 -8.85
N GLN A 388 -8.73 27.19 -9.87
CA GLN A 388 -10.03 27.81 -10.14
C GLN A 388 -11.08 26.76 -10.52
N ALA A 389 -10.74 25.84 -11.41
CA ALA A 389 -11.62 24.72 -11.78
C ALA A 389 -11.96 23.85 -10.57
N ALA A 390 -10.97 23.54 -9.73
CA ALA A 390 -11.17 22.77 -8.50
C ALA A 390 -12.10 23.46 -7.51
N LEU A 391 -11.97 24.79 -7.34
CA LEU A 391 -12.85 25.57 -6.47
C LEU A 391 -14.30 25.59 -7.00
N ALA A 392 -14.48 25.72 -8.32
CA ALA A 392 -15.80 25.63 -8.95
C ALA A 392 -16.44 24.26 -8.70
N MET A 393 -15.71 23.17 -8.98
CA MET A 393 -16.18 21.80 -8.72
C MET A 393 -16.52 21.55 -7.24
N ALA A 394 -15.73 22.10 -6.32
CA ALA A 394 -16.00 22.00 -4.88
C ALA A 394 -17.24 22.79 -4.43
N SER A 395 -17.62 23.85 -5.16
CA SER A 395 -18.77 24.70 -4.86
C SER A 395 -20.09 24.19 -5.46
N GLU A 396 -20.02 23.48 -6.59
CA GLU A 396 -21.18 22.86 -7.25
C GLU A 396 -21.60 21.53 -6.61
N ALA A 397 -20.70 20.93 -5.82
CA ALA A 397 -21.01 19.72 -5.06
C ALA A 397 -22.03 20.05 -3.95
N PRO A 398 -23.16 19.31 -3.86
CA PRO A 398 -24.13 19.53 -2.80
C PRO A 398 -23.44 19.38 -1.43
N PRO A 399 -23.77 20.24 -0.44
CA PRO A 399 -23.20 20.12 0.89
C PRO A 399 -23.51 18.71 1.41
N LEU A 400 -22.46 17.97 1.79
CA LEU A 400 -22.61 16.69 2.46
C LEU A 400 -23.47 16.94 3.70
N SER A 401 -24.73 16.49 3.67
CA SER A 401 -25.64 16.66 4.79
C SER A 401 -25.05 15.93 5.99
N LEU A 402 -24.57 16.70 6.97
CA LEU A 402 -24.41 16.20 8.33
C LEU A 402 -25.83 15.97 8.85
N ALA A 403 -26.31 14.74 8.69
CA ALA A 403 -27.56 14.32 9.32
C ALA A 403 -27.37 14.44 10.84
N ALA A 404 -28.22 15.28 11.44
CA ALA A 404 -28.26 15.65 12.85
C ALA A 404 -28.68 14.49 13.77
#